data_AF-A0A915D159-F1
#
_entry.id   AF-A0A915D159-F1
#
_cell.length_a   1.000
_cell.length_b   1.000
_cell.length_c   1.000
_cell.angle_alpha   90.00
_cell.angle_beta   90.00
_cell.angle_gamma   90.00
#
_symmetry.space_group_name_H-M   'P 1'
#
loop_
_entity.id
_entity.type
_entity.pdbx_description
1 polymer ?
#
loop_
_entity_poly.entity_id
_entity_poly.type
_entity_poly.pdbx_seq_one_letter_code
_entity_poly.pdbx_strand_id
1 'polypeptide(L)'
;MSALFTWTFVCWGGKKRKKKTYTGPKKQKHVRKKSKLAVLKLYKIGDNNEITRQRIECTSPSCGGGIFMAKHADRHYCGKCHVTWAEKK
;
A
#
# COMPACT_ATOMS: atom_id res chain seq x y z
N MET A 1 -6.51 -13.69 76.36
CA MET A 1 -5.74 -14.89 75.96
C MET A 1 -6.61 -15.66 74.98
N SER A 2 -6.39 -15.45 73.69
CA SER A 2 -5.82 -16.48 72.81
C SER A 2 -6.91 -17.36 72.21
N ALA A 3 -7.14 -17.26 70.91
CA ALA A 3 -6.85 -18.34 69.95
C ALA A 3 -7.48 -18.07 68.56
N LEU A 4 -6.78 -18.56 67.53
CA LEU A 4 -7.24 -18.91 66.17
C LEU A 4 -7.49 -17.72 65.22
N PHE A 5 -6.58 -17.31 64.34
CA PHE A 5 -5.86 -18.10 63.32
C PHE A 5 -6.79 -18.92 62.41
N THR A 6 -7.48 -18.22 61.49
CA THR A 6 -7.82 -18.72 60.15
C THR A 6 -7.61 -17.53 59.18
N TRP A 7 -6.51 -17.44 58.43
CA TRP A 7 -6.21 -18.22 57.22
C TRP A 7 -7.44 -18.18 56.29
N THR A 8 -7.52 -17.42 55.20
CA THR A 8 -6.49 -16.91 54.29
C THR A 8 -6.98 -15.63 53.62
N PHE A 9 -6.39 -14.48 53.96
CA PHE A 9 -6.34 -13.37 53.02
C PHE A 9 -5.38 -13.81 51.92
N VAL A 10 -5.91 -14.43 50.86
CA VAL A 10 -5.13 -14.76 49.67
C VAL A 10 -4.62 -13.44 49.11
N CYS A 11 -3.38 -13.09 49.44
CA CYS A 11 -2.59 -12.15 48.68
C CYS A 11 -2.36 -12.78 47.30
N TRP A 12 -3.36 -12.67 46.42
CA TRP A 12 -3.21 -12.88 45.00
C TRP A 12 -2.33 -11.73 44.47
N GLY A 13 -1.02 -11.85 44.73
CA GLY A 13 0.02 -11.00 44.19
C GLY A 13 0.12 -11.24 42.68
N GLY A 14 -0.83 -10.70 41.94
CA GLY A 14 -0.92 -10.82 40.49
C GLY A 14 0.40 -10.37 39.87
N LYS A 15 1.06 -11.28 39.15
CA LYS A 15 2.32 -11.04 38.46
C LYS A 15 2.14 -9.83 37.54
N LYS A 16 2.71 -8.69 37.93
CA LYS A 16 2.62 -7.44 37.16
C LYS A 16 3.05 -7.71 35.72
N ARG A 17 2.20 -7.30 34.77
CA ARG A 17 2.44 -7.51 33.34
C ARG A 17 3.81 -6.93 33.00
N LYS A 18 4.75 -7.80 32.59
CA LYS A 18 6.09 -7.36 32.18
C LYS A 18 5.97 -6.34 31.05
N LYS A 19 6.70 -5.24 31.18
CA LYS A 19 6.79 -4.21 30.14
C LYS A 19 7.27 -4.87 28.86
N LYS A 20 6.56 -4.62 27.75
CA LYS A 20 7.00 -5.13 26.44
C LYS A 20 8.32 -4.46 26.09
N THR A 21 9.39 -5.23 26.09
CA THR A 21 10.70 -4.80 25.59
C THR A 21 10.67 -4.91 24.07
N TYR A 22 10.60 -3.77 23.38
CA TYR A 22 10.69 -3.74 21.92
C TYR A 22 12.15 -3.85 21.52
N THR A 23 12.52 -4.96 20.88
CA THR A 23 13.90 -5.28 20.49
C THR A 23 14.33 -4.68 19.15
N GLY A 24 13.40 -4.10 18.38
CA GLY A 24 13.70 -3.52 17.06
C GLY A 24 12.94 -2.24 16.76
N PRO A 25 13.46 -1.40 15.83
CA PRO A 25 12.80 -0.18 15.42
C PRO A 25 11.47 -0.50 14.74
N LYS A 26 10.48 0.38 14.95
CA LYS A 26 9.15 0.22 14.36
C LYS A 26 9.23 0.36 12.84
N LYS A 27 8.68 -0.61 12.11
CA LYS A 27 8.60 -0.57 10.64
C LYS A 27 7.85 0.69 10.18
N GLN A 28 8.51 1.49 9.34
CA GLN A 28 7.86 2.63 8.69
C GLN A 28 6.82 2.12 7.69
N LYS A 29 5.60 2.66 7.79
CA LYS A 29 4.50 2.28 6.89
C LYS A 29 4.71 2.93 5.51
N HIS A 30 4.29 2.23 4.45
CA HIS A 30 4.29 2.79 3.11
C HIS A 30 3.29 3.96 3.04
N VAL A 31 3.78 5.13 2.66
CA VAL A 31 2.96 6.31 2.38
C VAL A 31 2.90 6.49 0.86
N ARG A 32 1.69 6.55 0.31
CA ARG A 32 1.48 6.73 -1.13
C ARG A 32 1.92 8.13 -1.55
N LYS A 33 2.94 8.19 -2.42
CA LYS A 33 3.38 9.43 -3.06
C LYS A 33 2.38 9.82 -4.14
N LYS A 34 1.68 10.95 -3.98
CA LYS A 34 0.77 11.50 -4.99
C LYS A 34 1.53 12.51 -5.84
N SER A 35 1.74 12.21 -7.12
CA SER A 35 2.18 13.22 -8.07
C SER A 35 1.00 14.12 -8.43
N LYS A 36 1.14 15.43 -8.18
CA LYS A 36 0.15 16.42 -8.59
C LYS A 36 -0.01 16.38 -10.12
N LEU A 37 -1.25 16.46 -10.61
CA LEU A 37 -1.59 16.57 -12.03
C LEU A 37 -0.99 15.45 -12.92
N ALA A 38 -1.08 14.18 -12.47
CA ALA A 38 -0.51 13.05 -13.20
C ALA A 38 -1.11 12.82 -14.60
N VAL A 39 -2.34 13.30 -14.84
CA VAL A 39 -3.09 13.08 -16.09
C VAL A 39 -2.45 13.81 -17.27
N LEU A 40 -1.88 15.00 -17.05
CA LEU A 40 -1.29 15.82 -18.12
C LEU A 40 -0.10 15.13 -18.79
N LYS A 41 0.60 14.24 -18.07
CA LYS A 41 1.75 13.50 -18.62
C LYS A 41 1.36 12.45 -19.67
N LEU A 42 0.07 12.15 -19.80
CA LEU A 42 -0.41 11.06 -20.66
C LEU A 42 -0.69 11.55 -22.09
N TYR A 43 -0.82 12.87 -22.26
CA TYR A 43 -1.14 13.51 -23.53
C TYR A 43 0.01 14.41 -23.98
N LYS A 44 0.28 14.47 -25.28
CA LYS A 44 1.04 15.58 -25.88
C LYS A 44 0.12 16.30 -26.85
N ILE A 45 0.23 17.62 -26.82
CA ILE A 45 -0.45 18.51 -27.76
C ILE A 45 0.60 18.88 -28.81
N GLY A 46 0.31 18.59 -30.08
CA GLY A 46 1.11 19.08 -31.20
C GLY A 46 0.67 20.48 -31.65
N ASP A 47 1.45 21.10 -32.53
CA ASP A 47 1.24 22.49 -32.97
C ASP A 47 -0.08 22.68 -33.76
N ASN A 48 -0.57 21.62 -34.41
CA ASN A 48 -1.82 21.61 -35.17
C ASN A 48 -3.04 21.13 -34.36
N ASN A 49 -3.03 21.31 -33.03
CA ASN A 49 -4.09 20.85 -32.11
C ASN A 49 -4.35 19.34 -32.15
N GLU A 50 -3.37 18.56 -32.58
CA GLU A 50 -3.46 17.10 -32.57
C GLU A 50 -3.10 16.55 -31.19
N ILE A 51 -3.95 15.66 -30.67
CA ILE A 51 -3.79 15.05 -29.35
C ILE A 51 -3.22 13.65 -29.53
N THR A 52 -1.96 13.47 -29.13
CA THR A 52 -1.32 12.15 -29.13
C THR A 52 -1.35 11.54 -27.72
N ARG A 53 -1.70 10.25 -27.65
CA ARG A 53 -1.66 9.47 -26.40
C ARG A 53 -0.28 8.85 -26.25
N GLN A 54 0.39 9.13 -25.14
CA GLN A 54 1.77 8.68 -24.93
C GLN A 54 1.89 7.23 -24.44
N ARG A 55 0.84 6.69 -23.84
CA ARG A 55 0.84 5.36 -23.21
C ARG A 55 -0.22 4.47 -23.84
N ILE A 56 0.00 3.17 -23.72
CA ILE A 56 -0.90 2.13 -24.21
C ILE A 56 -2.16 2.07 -23.33
N GLU A 57 -3.31 1.91 -23.95
CA GLU A 57 -4.60 1.71 -23.29
C GLU A 57 -4.81 0.23 -22.95
N CYS A 58 -5.47 -0.08 -21.83
CA CYS A 58 -5.80 -1.47 -21.49
C CYS A 58 -6.94 -1.99 -22.40
N THR A 59 -6.74 -3.11 -23.10
CA THR A 59 -7.75 -3.72 -24.00
C THR A 59 -8.81 -4.58 -23.27
N SER A 60 -8.64 -4.82 -21.98
CA SER A 60 -9.58 -5.64 -21.21
C SER A 60 -10.97 -4.99 -21.14
N PRO A 61 -12.07 -5.73 -21.31
CA PRO A 61 -13.43 -5.16 -21.34
C PRO A 61 -13.84 -4.46 -20.03
N SER A 62 -13.19 -4.78 -18.91
CA SER A 62 -13.40 -4.13 -17.60
C SER A 62 -12.63 -2.81 -17.43
N CYS A 63 -11.64 -2.56 -18.29
CA CYS A 63 -10.87 -1.33 -18.34
C CYS A 63 -11.20 -0.61 -19.66
N GLY A 64 -12.18 0.30 -19.64
CA GLY A 64 -12.57 1.08 -20.82
C GLY A 64 -11.53 2.11 -21.26
N GLY A 65 -11.81 2.76 -22.39
CA GLY A 65 -10.96 3.81 -22.98
C GLY A 65 -10.65 4.92 -21.97
N GLY A 66 -9.36 5.24 -21.81
CA GLY A 66 -8.87 6.22 -20.84
C GLY A 66 -8.08 5.65 -19.66
N ILE A 67 -8.03 4.32 -19.49
CA ILE A 67 -7.14 3.68 -18.51
C ILE A 67 -5.82 3.33 -19.20
N PHE A 68 -4.79 4.09 -18.85
CA PHE A 68 -3.44 3.90 -19.37
C PHE A 68 -2.64 2.89 -18.54
N MET A 69 -1.89 2.03 -19.22
CA MET A 69 -0.94 1.13 -18.58
C MET A 69 0.28 1.90 -18.05
N ALA A 70 0.80 1.47 -16.91
CA ALA A 70 2.07 1.92 -16.37
C ALA A 70 3.22 1.28 -17.17
N LYS A 71 4.12 2.11 -17.71
CA LYS A 71 5.36 1.65 -18.34
C LYS A 71 6.43 1.50 -17.27
N HIS A 72 6.78 0.27 -16.95
CA HIS A 72 8.00 -0.08 -16.23
C HIS A 72 9.09 -0.46 -17.25
N ALA A 73 10.30 -0.78 -16.79
CA ALA A 73 11.42 -1.07 -17.70
C ALA A 73 11.28 -2.44 -18.41
N ASP A 74 10.58 -3.35 -17.77
CA ASP A 74 10.44 -4.78 -18.10
C ASP A 74 8.99 -5.15 -18.46
N ARG A 75 8.02 -4.30 -18.09
CA ARG A 75 6.60 -4.64 -18.16
C ARG A 75 5.70 -3.43 -18.32
N HIS A 76 4.56 -3.69 -18.95
CA HIS A 76 3.38 -2.86 -18.88
C HIS A 76 2.38 -3.41 -17.89
N TYR A 77 1.89 -2.56 -16.99
CA TYR A 77 0.97 -2.98 -15.93
C TYR A 77 -0.28 -2.12 -15.89
N CYS A 78 -1.45 -2.78 -15.90
CA CYS A 78 -2.74 -2.11 -15.74
C CYS A 78 -3.07 -2.00 -14.24
N GLY A 79 -3.22 -0.78 -13.71
CA GLY A 79 -3.47 -0.56 -12.27
C GLY A 79 -4.87 -0.95 -11.78
N LYS A 80 -5.85 -1.12 -12.68
CA LYS A 80 -7.24 -1.49 -12.36
C LYS A 80 -7.51 -2.98 -12.59
N CYS A 81 -7.07 -3.50 -13.74
CA CYS A 81 -7.30 -4.90 -14.13
C CYS A 81 -6.15 -5.85 -13.73
N HIS A 82 -5.05 -5.33 -13.18
CA HIS A 82 -3.86 -6.09 -12.76
C HIS A 82 -3.16 -6.91 -13.86
N VAL A 83 -3.54 -6.73 -15.13
CA VAL A 83 -2.91 -7.38 -16.27
C VAL A 83 -1.48 -6.86 -16.45
N THR A 84 -0.56 -7.78 -16.73
CA THR A 84 0.83 -7.48 -17.06
C THR A 84 1.16 -7.98 -18.46
N TRP A 85 1.81 -7.13 -19.26
CA TRP A 85 2.45 -7.54 -20.51
C TRP A 85 3.95 -7.39 -20.33
N ALA A 86 4.72 -8.44 -20.63
CA ALA A 86 6.17 -8.37 -20.62
C ALA A 86 6.64 -7.80 -21.97
N GLU A 87 7.40 -6.71 -21.94
CA GLU A 87 8.12 -6.27 -23.14
C GLU A 87 9.36 -7.16 -23.26
N LYS A 88 9.49 -7.90 -24.36
CA LYS A 88 10.76 -8.56 -24.69
C LYS A 88 11.73 -7.47 -25.12
N LYS A 89 12.80 -7.31 -24.35
CA LYS A 89 13.87 -6.34 -24.59
C LYS A 89 14.66 -6.68 -25.85
#